data_AF-A0A1G6Y9G3-F1
#
_entry.id   AF-A0A1G6Y9G3-F1
#
_cell.length_a   1.000
_cell.length_b   1.000
_cell.length_c   1.000
_cell.angle_alpha   90.00
_cell.angle_beta   90.00
_cell.angle_gamma   90.00
#
_symmetry.space_group_name_H-M   'P 1'
#
loop_
_entity.id
_entity.type
_entity.pdbx_description
1 polymer ?
#
loop_
_entity_poly.entity_id
_entity_poly.type
_entity_poly.pdbx_seq_one_letter_code
_entity_poly.pdbx_strand_id
1 'polypeptide(L)'
;MSDDSIILACPHCHGLNRVPQARLYDGPNCGRCGGAIFTGRPFDLTGESFEAHAGRAQLPVLVDFWAPWCGPCRLMAPAFAQAAQQLEPQFHLAKVDTEAQPALGQHFGIRSIPTLVLFHHGNEVARQSGALNAAGIVQFARSAFMQYAQGQ
;
A
#
# COMPACT_ATOMS: atom_id res chain seq x y z
N MET A 1 17.10 -25.88 3.84
CA MET A 1 16.89 -24.90 2.76
C MET A 1 15.66 -24.10 3.15
N SER A 2 15.86 -22.93 3.75
CA SER A 2 14.76 -22.02 4.06
C SER A 2 14.12 -21.65 2.73
N ASP A 3 12.83 -21.96 2.59
CA ASP A 3 12.01 -21.53 1.47
C ASP A 3 11.89 -20.00 1.55
N ASP A 4 12.71 -19.30 0.76
CA ASP A 4 12.76 -17.84 0.64
C ASP A 4 11.49 -17.35 -0.07
N SER A 5 10.41 -17.32 0.71
CA SER A 5 9.06 -17.01 0.26
C SER A 5 8.53 -15.80 1.00
N ILE A 6 7.89 -14.90 0.25
CA ILE A 6 7.23 -13.70 0.76
C ILE A 6 5.72 -13.96 0.91
N ILE A 7 5.12 -13.40 1.96
CA ILE A 7 3.65 -13.40 2.14
C ILE A 7 3.05 -12.14 1.53
N LEU A 8 2.15 -12.32 0.56
CA LEU A 8 1.42 -11.25 -0.13
C LEU A 8 -0.08 -11.34 0.17
N ALA A 9 -0.73 -10.21 0.42
CA ALA A 9 -2.19 -10.15 0.49
C ALA A 9 -2.77 -9.82 -0.90
N CYS A 10 -3.81 -10.56 -1.29
CA CYS A 10 -4.51 -10.32 -2.54
C CYS A 10 -5.36 -9.04 -2.46
N PRO A 11 -5.27 -8.11 -3.43
CA PRO A 11 -6.10 -6.90 -3.43
C PRO A 11 -7.58 -7.17 -3.68
N HIS A 12 -7.94 -8.35 -4.21
CA HIS A 12 -9.32 -8.70 -4.56
C HIS A 12 -10.09 -9.40 -3.44
N CYS A 13 -9.44 -10.27 -2.68
CA CYS A 13 -10.11 -11.11 -1.67
C CYS A 13 -9.40 -11.11 -0.31
N HIS A 14 -8.31 -10.35 -0.16
CA HIS A 14 -7.50 -10.24 1.05
C HIS A 14 -6.87 -11.56 1.53
N GLY A 15 -6.99 -12.64 0.74
CA GLY A 15 -6.33 -13.91 1.01
C GLY A 15 -4.81 -13.74 0.98
N LEU A 16 -4.14 -14.37 1.95
CA LEU A 16 -2.68 -14.41 2.01
C LEU A 16 -2.15 -15.50 1.08
N ASN A 17 -1.12 -15.15 0.32
CA ASN A 17 -0.46 -16.00 -0.65
C ASN A 17 1.02 -16.07 -0.29
N ARG A 18 1.56 -17.28 -0.23
CA ARG A 18 3.00 -17.50 -0.13
C ARG A 18 3.56 -17.59 -1.54
N VAL A 19 4.48 -16.71 -1.88
CA VAL A 19 5.10 -16.64 -3.20
C VAL A 19 6.61 -16.75 -3.04
N PRO A 20 7.30 -17.66 -3.75
CA PRO A 20 8.76 -17.68 -3.74
C PRO A 20 9.30 -16.32 -4.19
N GLN A 21 10.26 -15.75 -3.45
CA GLN A 21 10.77 -14.40 -3.72
C GLN A 21 11.33 -14.27 -5.15
N ALA A 22 11.96 -15.33 -5.65
CA ALA A 22 12.47 -15.41 -7.02
C ALA A 22 11.37 -15.32 -8.12
N ARG A 23 10.10 -15.54 -7.76
CA ARG A 23 8.93 -15.56 -8.68
C ARG A 23 8.06 -14.33 -8.54
N LEU A 24 8.47 -13.34 -7.72
CA LEU A 24 7.66 -12.15 -7.45
C LEU A 24 7.31 -11.36 -8.72
N TYR A 25 8.26 -11.31 -9.67
CA TYR A 25 8.12 -10.58 -10.93
C TYR A 25 7.42 -11.37 -12.04
N ASP A 26 7.03 -12.63 -11.79
CA ASP A 26 6.36 -13.49 -12.79
C ASP A 26 4.85 -13.23 -12.88
N GLY A 27 4.33 -12.21 -12.19
CA GLY A 27 2.90 -11.90 -12.14
C GLY A 27 2.08 -12.97 -11.41
N PRO A 28 2.34 -13.22 -10.11
CA PRO A 28 1.62 -14.25 -9.36
C PRO A 28 0.11 -13.94 -9.27
N ASN A 29 -0.70 -14.98 -9.45
CA ASN A 29 -2.14 -14.95 -9.19
C ASN A 29 -2.43 -15.44 -7.77
N CYS A 30 -3.53 -14.95 -7.20
CA CYS A 30 -4.00 -15.41 -5.92
C CYS A 30 -4.50 -16.85 -5.99
N GLY A 31 -4.01 -17.73 -5.11
CA GLY A 31 -4.45 -19.13 -5.03
C GLY A 31 -5.89 -19.31 -4.53
N ARG A 32 -6.52 -18.28 -3.97
CA ARG A 32 -7.91 -18.32 -3.48
C ARG A 32 -8.93 -17.89 -4.54
N CYS A 33 -8.72 -16.72 -5.16
CA CYS A 33 -9.69 -16.16 -6.11
C CYS A 33 -9.22 -16.14 -7.57
N GLY A 34 -7.97 -16.53 -7.85
CA GLY A 34 -7.39 -16.53 -9.19
C GLY A 34 -6.98 -15.15 -9.73
N GLY A 35 -7.35 -14.05 -9.07
CA GLY A 35 -7.02 -12.70 -9.51
C GLY A 35 -5.53 -12.38 -9.40
N ALA A 36 -5.01 -11.57 -10.33
CA ALA A 36 -3.63 -11.08 -10.29
C ALA A 36 -3.35 -10.31 -8.99
N ILE A 37 -2.22 -10.61 -8.33
CA ILE A 37 -1.84 -9.92 -7.08
C ILE A 37 -1.38 -8.49 -7.38
N PHE A 38 -0.59 -8.31 -8.44
CA PHE A 38 -0.11 -7.02 -8.92
C PHE A 38 -0.99 -6.55 -10.08
N THR A 39 -1.64 -5.41 -9.92
CA THR A 39 -2.64 -4.89 -10.88
C THR A 39 -2.25 -3.56 -11.51
N GLY A 40 -1.14 -2.97 -11.06
CA GLY A 40 -0.69 -1.63 -11.40
C GLY A 40 -1.66 -0.55 -10.93
N ARG A 41 -2.48 -0.84 -9.91
CA ARG A 41 -3.57 0.05 -9.47
C ARG A 41 -3.69 0.08 -7.95
N PRO A 42 -3.98 1.24 -7.36
CA PRO A 42 -4.38 1.32 -5.98
C PRO A 42 -5.69 0.58 -5.75
N PHE A 43 -5.80 -0.11 -4.62
CA PHE A 43 -7.05 -0.73 -4.15
C PHE A 43 -7.52 -0.09 -2.85
N ASP A 44 -8.80 -0.21 -2.55
CA ASP A 44 -9.35 0.35 -1.32
C ASP A 44 -9.12 -0.60 -0.14
N LEU A 45 -8.78 -0.01 1.01
CA LEU A 45 -8.66 -0.70 2.29
C LEU A 45 -9.79 -0.25 3.23
N THR A 46 -10.37 -1.23 3.91
CA THR A 46 -11.31 -1.06 5.00
C THR A 46 -10.71 -1.58 6.30
N GLY A 47 -11.38 -1.36 7.43
CA GLY A 47 -10.98 -1.96 8.70
C GLY A 47 -10.85 -3.48 8.64
N GLU A 48 -11.66 -4.16 7.82
CA GLU A 48 -11.64 -5.62 7.68
C GLU A 48 -10.43 -6.12 6.88
N SER A 49 -9.98 -5.34 5.88
CA SER A 49 -8.89 -5.75 4.99
C SER A 49 -7.51 -5.24 5.41
N PHE A 50 -7.46 -4.21 6.26
CA PHE A 50 -6.22 -3.52 6.62
C PHE A 50 -5.17 -4.47 7.18
N GLU A 51 -5.55 -5.32 8.14
CA GLU A 51 -4.62 -6.23 8.82
C GLU A 51 -3.98 -7.24 7.86
N ALA A 52 -4.71 -7.74 6.86
CA ALA A 52 -4.15 -8.65 5.88
C ALA A 52 -3.03 -7.98 5.07
N HIS A 53 -3.22 -6.73 4.69
CA HIS A 53 -2.34 -5.99 3.78
C HIS A 53 -1.18 -5.27 4.49
N ALA A 54 -1.46 -4.51 5.53
CA ALA A 54 -0.44 -3.69 6.21
C ALA A 54 0.18 -4.39 7.43
N GLY A 55 -0.52 -5.36 8.04
CA GLY A 55 -0.05 -6.10 9.21
C GLY A 55 0.67 -7.40 8.86
N ARG A 56 0.00 -8.28 8.11
CA ARG A 56 0.43 -9.66 7.88
C ARG A 56 1.21 -9.87 6.60
N ALA A 57 0.90 -9.14 5.53
CA ALA A 57 1.70 -9.19 4.32
C ALA A 57 3.07 -8.54 4.57
N GLN A 58 4.06 -9.02 3.84
CA GLN A 58 5.45 -8.64 4.02
C GLN A 58 5.91 -7.63 2.96
N LEU A 59 5.08 -7.35 1.96
CA LEU A 59 5.35 -6.27 1.02
C LEU A 59 5.02 -4.92 1.68
N PRO A 60 5.86 -3.88 1.53
CA PRO A 60 5.50 -2.55 1.99
C PRO A 60 4.23 -2.03 1.29
N VAL A 61 3.34 -1.42 2.06
CA VAL A 61 2.07 -0.85 1.57
C VAL A 61 2.05 0.64 1.79
N LEU A 62 2.00 1.41 0.70
CA LEU A 62 1.80 2.85 0.75
C LEU A 62 0.30 3.16 0.68
N VAL A 63 -0.22 3.77 1.73
CA VAL A 63 -1.66 4.07 1.87
C VAL A 63 -1.90 5.57 1.72
N ASP A 64 -2.80 5.95 0.81
CA ASP A 64 -3.37 7.30 0.70
C ASP A 64 -4.65 7.41 1.55
N PHE A 65 -4.55 8.13 2.67
CA PHE A 65 -5.71 8.52 3.47
C PHE A 65 -6.35 9.77 2.86
N TRP A 66 -7.58 9.62 2.40
CA TRP A 66 -8.27 10.60 1.56
C TRP A 66 -9.76 10.73 1.93
N ALA A 67 -10.47 11.60 1.21
CA ALA A 67 -11.94 11.71 1.25
C ALA A 67 -12.47 12.24 -0.10
N PRO A 68 -13.71 11.93 -0.50
CA PRO A 68 -14.27 12.31 -1.79
C PRO A 68 -14.45 13.83 -1.96
N TRP A 69 -14.77 14.56 -0.89
CA TRP A 69 -14.94 16.02 -0.93
C TRP A 69 -13.60 16.79 -1.00
N CYS A 70 -12.49 16.15 -0.69
CA CYS A 70 -11.17 16.78 -0.65
C CYS A 70 -10.62 17.06 -2.07
N GLY A 71 -10.57 18.34 -2.45
CA GLY A 71 -10.04 18.79 -3.75
C GLY A 71 -8.62 18.30 -4.04
N PRO A 72 -7.63 18.55 -3.17
CA PRO A 72 -6.26 18.05 -3.35
C PRO A 72 -6.17 16.51 -3.47
N CYS A 73 -7.01 15.77 -2.77
CA CYS A 73 -7.07 14.31 -2.85
C CYS A 73 -7.49 13.86 -4.25
N ARG A 74 -8.56 14.47 -4.81
CA ARG A 74 -9.00 14.19 -6.19
C ARG A 74 -7.93 14.53 -7.23
N LEU A 75 -7.16 15.60 -7.01
CA LEU A 75 -6.04 15.96 -7.88
C LEU A 75 -4.87 14.96 -7.80
N MET A 76 -4.60 14.40 -6.62
CA MET A 76 -3.52 13.43 -6.41
C MET A 76 -3.88 12.02 -6.92
N ALA A 77 -5.17 11.65 -6.94
CA ALA A 77 -5.62 10.30 -7.32
C ALA A 77 -5.00 9.74 -8.63
N PRO A 78 -4.95 10.47 -9.77
CA PRO A 78 -4.29 9.96 -10.98
C PRO A 78 -2.77 9.77 -10.82
N ALA A 79 -2.11 10.66 -10.08
CA ALA A 79 -0.69 10.54 -9.77
C ALA A 79 -0.40 9.33 -8.87
N PHE A 80 -1.27 9.05 -7.90
CA PHE A 80 -1.18 7.87 -7.05
C PHE A 80 -1.38 6.57 -7.84
N ALA A 81 -2.31 6.57 -8.80
CA ALA A 81 -2.50 5.44 -9.71
C ALA A 81 -1.27 5.20 -10.61
N GLN A 82 -0.66 6.26 -11.13
CA GLN A 82 0.57 6.16 -11.91
C GLN A 82 1.76 5.65 -11.07
N ALA A 83 1.85 6.07 -9.80
CA ALA A 83 2.88 5.58 -8.89
C ALA A 83 2.74 4.07 -8.62
N ALA A 84 1.51 3.54 -8.55
CA ALA A 84 1.26 2.12 -8.35
C ALA A 84 1.91 1.26 -9.44
N GLN A 85 1.77 1.68 -10.70
CA GLN A 85 2.38 1.01 -11.86
C GLN A 85 3.91 1.00 -11.79
N GLN A 86 4.54 2.01 -11.18
CA GLN A 86 5.99 2.14 -11.11
C GLN A 86 6.61 1.47 -9.89
N LEU A 87 5.81 1.24 -8.84
CA LEU A 87 6.26 0.69 -7.57
C LEU A 87 5.98 -0.80 -7.45
N GLU A 88 4.96 -1.33 -8.12
CA GLU A 88 4.77 -2.77 -8.21
C GLU A 88 5.94 -3.44 -8.98
N PRO A 89 6.34 -4.67 -8.59
CA PRO A 89 5.80 -5.49 -7.51
C PRO A 89 6.48 -5.28 -6.15
N GLN A 90 7.29 -4.22 -5.98
CA GLN A 90 8.05 -3.96 -4.75
C GLN A 90 7.21 -3.32 -3.64
N PHE A 91 6.12 -2.63 -4.02
CA PHE A 91 5.15 -2.05 -3.08
C PHE A 91 3.75 -2.35 -3.56
N HIS A 92 2.81 -2.39 -2.62
CA HIS A 92 1.40 -2.18 -2.92
C HIS A 92 0.99 -0.76 -2.60
N LEU A 93 0.08 -0.23 -3.41
CA LEU A 93 -0.55 1.06 -3.14
C LEU A 93 -2.01 0.83 -2.80
N ALA A 94 -2.48 1.49 -1.76
CA ALA A 94 -3.84 1.36 -1.30
C ALA A 94 -4.41 2.71 -0.87
N LYS A 95 -5.73 2.76 -0.72
CA LYS A 95 -6.45 3.97 -0.33
C LYS A 95 -7.35 3.68 0.86
N VAL A 96 -7.44 4.62 1.79
CA VAL A 96 -8.42 4.58 2.87
C VAL A 96 -9.25 5.86 2.79
N ASP A 97 -10.53 5.72 2.48
CA ASP A 97 -11.49 6.82 2.60
C ASP A 97 -11.79 7.03 4.09
N THR A 98 -11.32 8.15 4.63
CA THR A 98 -11.48 8.51 6.05
C THR A 98 -12.91 8.87 6.44
N GLU A 99 -13.80 9.19 5.49
CA GLU A 99 -15.22 9.35 5.78
C GLU A 99 -15.92 7.99 5.91
N ALA A 100 -15.58 7.05 5.03
CA ALA A 100 -16.14 5.70 5.08
C ALA A 100 -15.52 4.85 6.19
N GLN A 101 -14.28 5.14 6.57
CA GLN A 101 -13.49 4.40 7.57
C GLN A 101 -12.97 5.34 8.68
N PRO A 102 -13.86 6.01 9.44
CA PRO A 102 -13.46 7.01 10.43
C PRO A 102 -12.61 6.40 11.55
N ALA A 103 -12.83 5.14 11.90
CA ALA A 103 -12.04 4.42 12.89
C ALA A 103 -10.57 4.27 12.47
N LEU A 104 -10.29 4.00 11.20
CA LEU A 104 -8.91 3.93 10.68
C LEU A 104 -8.26 5.32 10.69
N GLY A 105 -8.98 6.36 10.26
CA GLY A 105 -8.49 7.74 10.30
C GLY A 105 -8.12 8.17 11.73
N GLN A 106 -8.95 7.84 12.71
CA GLN A 106 -8.70 8.09 14.13
C GLN A 106 -7.52 7.27 14.67
N HIS A 107 -7.48 5.97 14.37
CA HIS A 107 -6.44 5.06 14.84
C HIS A 107 -5.03 5.51 14.40
N PHE A 108 -4.87 5.93 13.15
CA PHE A 108 -3.59 6.43 12.62
C PHE A 108 -3.35 7.93 12.84
N GLY A 109 -4.26 8.60 13.54
CA GLY A 109 -4.15 10.03 13.87
C GLY A 109 -4.06 10.92 12.62
N ILE A 110 -4.88 10.65 11.61
CA ILE A 110 -4.92 11.45 10.37
C ILE A 110 -5.57 12.80 10.66
N ARG A 111 -4.79 13.87 10.58
CA ARG A 111 -5.23 15.26 10.89
C ARG A 111 -5.44 16.12 9.65
N SER A 112 -4.92 15.68 8.50
CA SER A 112 -5.05 16.35 7.22
C SER A 112 -5.07 15.31 6.11
N ILE A 113 -5.71 15.65 4.99
CA ILE A 113 -5.79 14.81 3.81
C ILE A 113 -5.46 15.61 2.53
N PRO A 114 -4.82 14.99 1.51
CA PRO A 114 -4.34 13.61 1.55
C PRO A 114 -3.13 13.46 2.48
N THR A 115 -3.01 12.31 3.11
CA THR A 115 -1.81 11.91 3.85
C THR A 115 -1.40 10.53 3.39
N LEU A 116 -0.16 10.42 2.92
CA LEU A 116 0.47 9.16 2.57
C LEU A 116 1.14 8.57 3.80
N VAL A 117 0.89 7.30 4.07
CA VAL A 117 1.57 6.55 5.15
C VAL A 117 2.10 5.25 4.58
N LEU A 118 3.40 5.00 4.75
CA LEU A 118 4.03 3.76 4.37
C LEU A 118 4.00 2.80 5.56
N PHE A 119 3.45 1.61 5.35
CA PHE A 119 3.42 0.52 6.34
C PHE A 119 4.30 -0.64 5.91
N HIS A 120 4.90 -1.32 6.88
CA HIS A 120 5.62 -2.56 6.67
C HIS A 120 5.64 -3.40 7.94
N HIS A 121 5.24 -4.67 7.85
CA HIS A 121 5.11 -5.59 8.99
C HIS A 121 4.33 -5.01 10.18
N GLY A 122 3.19 -4.36 9.90
CA GLY A 122 2.33 -3.75 10.91
C GLY A 122 2.82 -2.42 11.48
N ASN A 123 4.01 -1.97 11.10
CA ASN A 123 4.58 -0.73 11.59
C ASN A 123 4.38 0.39 10.58
N GLU A 124 4.09 1.59 11.09
CA GLU A 124 4.24 2.81 10.32
C GLU A 124 5.73 3.11 10.12
N VAL A 125 6.16 3.15 8.86
CA VAL A 125 7.55 3.42 8.46
C VAL A 125 7.80 4.92 8.35
N ALA A 126 6.91 5.61 7.63
CA ALA A 126 6.99 7.05 7.40
C ALA A 126 5.64 7.60 6.97
N ARG A 127 5.46 8.92 7.12
CA ARG A 127 4.28 9.64 6.64
C ARG A 127 4.64 10.93 5.92
N GLN A 128 3.78 11.33 4.99
CA GLN A 128 3.87 12.58 4.26
C GLN A 128 2.46 13.14 4.05
N SER A 129 2.20 14.32 4.60
CA SER A 129 0.95 15.04 4.38
C SER A 129 1.03 15.99 3.19
N GLY A 130 -0.09 16.16 2.49
CA GLY A 130 -0.21 17.02 1.32
C GLY A 130 -0.09 16.26 -0.01
N ALA A 131 -0.66 16.86 -1.05
CA ALA A 131 -0.69 16.25 -2.38
C ALA A 131 0.70 16.27 -3.04
N LEU A 132 1.04 15.16 -3.70
CA LEU A 132 2.26 15.00 -4.49
C LEU A 132 1.92 14.64 -5.94
N ASN A 133 2.87 14.89 -6.85
CA ASN A 133 2.82 14.29 -8.18
C ASN A 133 3.38 12.85 -8.15
N ALA A 134 3.26 12.11 -9.26
CA ALA A 134 3.64 10.70 -9.30
C ALA A 134 5.12 10.47 -8.96
N ALA A 135 6.01 11.32 -9.48
CA ALA A 135 7.44 11.24 -9.20
C ALA A 135 7.74 11.46 -7.70
N GLY A 136 7.07 12.42 -7.07
CA GLY A 136 7.19 12.67 -5.62
C GLY A 136 6.72 11.48 -4.78
N ILE A 137 5.62 10.83 -5.17
CA ILE A 137 5.08 9.64 -4.48
C ILE A 137 6.08 8.48 -4.57
N VAL A 138 6.60 8.20 -5.77
CA VAL A 138 7.61 7.14 -6.01
C VAL A 138 8.88 7.41 -5.21
N GLN A 139 9.35 8.66 -5.24
CA GLN A 139 10.54 9.07 -4.50
C GLN A 139 10.34 8.87 -3.00
N PHE A 140 9.23 9.37 -2.43
CA PHE A 140 8.89 9.22 -1.02
C PHE A 140 8.88 7.75 -0.60
N ALA A 141 8.18 6.89 -1.33
CA ALA A 141 8.06 5.47 -1.02
C ALA A 141 9.44 4.78 -0.95
N ARG A 142 10.26 4.99 -2.00
CA ARG A 142 11.59 4.36 -2.10
C ARG A 142 12.56 4.90 -1.05
N SER A 143 12.61 6.22 -0.84
CA SER A 143 13.53 6.80 0.13
C SER A 143 13.17 6.43 1.56
N ALA A 144 11.87 6.49 1.91
CA ALA A 144 11.41 6.12 3.24
C ALA A 144 11.71 4.66 3.55
N PHE A 145 11.43 3.75 2.60
CA PHE A 145 11.70 2.34 2.80
C PHE A 145 13.19 2.02 2.88
N MET A 146 14.02 2.65 2.03
CA MET A 146 15.48 2.49 2.08
C MET A 146 16.05 2.93 3.43
N GLN A 147 15.62 4.08 3.95
CA GLN A 147 16.08 4.59 5.24
C GLN A 147 15.66 3.67 6.39
N TYR A 148 14.43 3.16 6.35
CA TYR A 148 13.94 2.17 7.31
C TYR A 148 14.76 0.88 7.27
N ALA A 149 15.02 0.34 6.08
CA ALA A 149 15.78 -0.90 5.90
C ALA A 149 17.27 -0.77 6.29
N GLN A 150 17.82 0.46 6.32
CA GLN A 150 19.19 0.73 6.76
C GLN A 150 19.31 0.98 8.27
N GLY A 151 18.22 1.39 8.91
CA GLY A 151 18.16 1.66 10.35
C GLY A 151 17.73 0.46 11.21
N GLN A 152 17.42 -0.66 10.57
CA GLN A 152 17.14 -1.97 11.19
C GLN A 152 18.36 -2.88 11.02
#